data_AF-A0A2E2TM35-F1
#
_entry.id   AF-A0A2E2TM35-F1
#
_cell.length_a   1.000
_cell.length_b   1.000
_cell.length_c   1.000
_cell.angle_alpha   90.00
_cell.angle_beta   90.00
_cell.angle_gamma   90.00
#
_symmetry.space_group_name_H-M   'P 1'
#
loop_
_entity.id
_entity.type
_entity.pdbx_description
1 polymer ?
#
loop_
_entity_poly.entity_id
_entity_poly.type
_entity_poly.pdbx_seq_one_letter_code
_entity_poly.pdbx_strand_id
1 'polypeptide(L)'
;AGRDTSFDEVYETSGSVVVSGIQEVTFEKITGSASGTGATIFSPSIGDPQSVTINSKGVFRDEKEAVTEQSEQFFIDTSTVSIGPPGRRRVINIDLENNGTATATIETVTLTWSRASRVIQELVFGGTTVWSSSGVGTPTGTQSSGTQLDIVDYEVPSGGDIDVDYIQYNACMRGTDFTMVLNFDDGSATSTSFSTSGGCGGK
;
A
#
# COMPACT_ATOMS: atom_id res chain seq x y z
N ALA A 1 -60.44 -17.26 -28.66
CA ALA A 1 -60.31 -16.30 -27.54
C ALA A 1 -59.28 -15.27 -27.95
N GLY A 2 -59.66 -13.99 -28.03
CA GLY A 2 -58.73 -12.89 -28.32
C GLY A 2 -58.08 -12.39 -27.03
N ARG A 3 -56.87 -11.83 -27.14
CA ARG A 3 -56.20 -11.16 -26.03
C ARG A 3 -57.03 -9.95 -25.60
N ASP A 4 -57.31 -9.85 -24.31
CA ASP A 4 -57.97 -8.70 -23.70
C ASP A 4 -56.90 -7.72 -23.20
N THR A 5 -56.79 -6.58 -23.88
CA THR A 5 -55.79 -5.55 -23.58
C THR A 5 -56.18 -4.67 -22.39
N SER A 6 -57.36 -4.87 -21.79
CA SER A 6 -57.81 -4.10 -20.62
C SER A 6 -57.06 -4.46 -19.32
N PHE A 7 -56.27 -5.54 -19.34
CA PHE A 7 -55.41 -5.97 -18.24
C PHE A 7 -53.92 -5.65 -18.46
N ASP A 8 -53.57 -4.96 -19.54
CA ASP A 8 -52.18 -4.56 -19.77
C ASP A 8 -51.82 -3.40 -18.83
N GLU A 9 -50.80 -3.59 -17.99
CA GLU A 9 -50.24 -2.51 -17.18
C GLU A 9 -49.42 -1.56 -18.07
N VAL A 10 -49.90 -0.33 -18.27
CA VAL A 10 -49.15 0.72 -18.96
C VAL A 10 -48.38 1.51 -17.93
N TYR A 11 -47.05 1.37 -17.92
CA TYR A 11 -46.17 2.20 -17.11
C TYR A 11 -45.59 3.33 -17.97
N GLU A 12 -46.08 4.55 -17.78
CA GLU A 12 -45.50 5.72 -18.44
C GLU A 12 -44.27 6.20 -17.66
N THR A 13 -43.10 6.11 -18.30
CA THR A 13 -41.87 6.69 -17.77
C THR A 13 -41.91 8.21 -17.92
N SER A 14 -41.55 8.96 -16.87
CA SER A 14 -41.41 10.42 -16.87
C SER A 14 -40.65 10.93 -18.11
N GLY A 15 -41.20 11.94 -18.79
CA GLY A 15 -40.61 12.58 -19.99
C GLY A 15 -39.26 13.27 -19.80
N SER A 16 -38.66 13.17 -18.61
CA SER A 16 -37.27 13.58 -18.34
C SER A 16 -36.23 12.48 -18.63
N VAL A 17 -36.65 11.25 -18.94
CA VAL A 17 -35.74 10.16 -19.29
C VAL A 17 -35.56 10.14 -20.81
N VAL A 18 -34.47 10.75 -21.30
CA VAL A 18 -34.00 10.54 -22.68
C VAL A 18 -33.14 9.28 -22.68
N VAL A 19 -33.74 8.13 -23.03
CA VAL A 19 -32.95 6.92 -23.33
C VAL A 19 -32.34 7.12 -24.72
N SER A 20 -31.11 7.62 -24.76
CA SER A 20 -30.30 7.67 -25.98
C SER A 20 -29.28 6.54 -25.94
N GLY A 21 -29.37 5.62 -26.90
CA GLY A 21 -28.27 4.71 -27.23
C GLY A 21 -28.32 3.27 -26.67
N ILE A 22 -29.38 2.83 -25.99
CA ILE A 22 -29.46 1.42 -25.56
C ILE A 22 -30.32 0.65 -26.57
N GLN A 23 -29.68 0.02 -27.55
CA GLN A 23 -30.37 -0.73 -28.60
C GLN A 23 -30.59 -2.22 -28.22
N GLU A 24 -29.84 -2.74 -27.25
CA GLU A 24 -30.03 -4.08 -26.68
C GLU A 24 -29.32 -4.19 -25.32
N VAL A 25 -29.97 -4.80 -24.32
CA VAL A 25 -29.33 -5.22 -23.07
C VAL A 25 -29.28 -6.74 -23.09
N THR A 26 -28.14 -7.29 -23.45
CA THR A 26 -27.92 -8.73 -23.44
C THR A 26 -27.34 -9.12 -22.08
N PHE A 27 -28.06 -9.95 -21.33
CA PHE A 27 -27.55 -10.54 -20.10
C PHE A 27 -26.91 -11.88 -20.44
N GLU A 28 -25.58 -11.96 -20.39
CA GLU A 28 -24.89 -13.24 -20.45
C GLU A 28 -24.52 -13.70 -19.04
N LYS A 29 -24.85 -14.95 -18.70
CA LYS A 29 -24.45 -15.53 -17.42
C LYS A 29 -22.95 -15.77 -17.45
N ILE A 30 -22.19 -15.01 -16.67
CA ILE A 30 -20.78 -15.30 -16.44
C ILE A 30 -20.71 -16.66 -15.73
N THR A 31 -20.07 -17.63 -16.37
CA THR A 31 -19.83 -18.97 -15.82
C THR A 31 -18.35 -19.15 -15.52
N GLY A 32 -18.02 -19.85 -14.43
CA GLY A 32 -16.65 -20.01 -13.97
C GLY A 32 -16.59 -20.31 -12.48
N SER A 33 -15.42 -20.76 -12.01
CA SER A 33 -15.16 -20.80 -10.57
C SER A 33 -14.96 -19.37 -10.06
N ALA A 34 -15.48 -19.06 -8.87
CA ALA A 34 -15.22 -17.77 -8.24
C ALA A 34 -13.70 -17.59 -8.09
N SER A 35 -13.14 -16.59 -8.77
CA SER A 35 -11.77 -16.14 -8.56
C SER A 35 -11.82 -14.86 -7.76
N GLY A 36 -11.06 -14.78 -6.66
CA GLY A 36 -10.98 -13.58 -5.83
C GLY A 36 -10.28 -12.40 -6.50
N THR A 37 -9.63 -12.64 -7.64
CA THR A 37 -8.88 -11.67 -8.45
C THR A 37 -8.86 -12.10 -9.93
N GLY A 38 -8.81 -11.15 -10.86
CA GLY A 38 -8.65 -11.44 -12.29
C GLY A 38 -9.31 -10.42 -13.22
N ALA A 39 -8.88 -10.40 -14.48
CA ALA A 39 -9.46 -9.58 -15.54
C ALA A 39 -10.49 -10.39 -16.34
N THR A 40 -11.69 -9.84 -16.52
CA THR A 40 -12.68 -10.34 -17.47
C THR A 40 -12.69 -9.38 -18.66
N ILE A 41 -12.39 -9.90 -19.86
CA ILE A 41 -12.39 -9.11 -21.09
C ILE A 41 -13.77 -9.23 -21.74
N PHE A 42 -14.48 -8.12 -21.84
CA PHE A 42 -15.68 -7.98 -22.64
C PHE A 42 -15.29 -7.54 -24.06
N SER A 43 -15.48 -8.44 -25.03
CA SER A 43 -15.23 -8.16 -26.44
C SER A 43 -16.56 -7.84 -27.13
N PRO A 44 -16.97 -6.58 -27.24
CA PRO A 44 -18.21 -6.23 -27.93
C PRO A 44 -18.10 -6.54 -29.44
N SER A 45 -19.24 -6.73 -30.10
CA SER A 45 -19.28 -6.93 -31.55
C SER A 45 -18.87 -5.69 -32.36
N ILE A 46 -18.81 -4.52 -31.72
CA ILE A 46 -18.40 -3.22 -32.27
C ILE A 46 -17.64 -2.46 -31.19
N GLY A 47 -16.47 -1.89 -31.52
CA GLY A 47 -15.63 -1.13 -30.58
C GLY A 47 -14.45 -1.94 -30.02
N ASP A 48 -13.64 -1.28 -29.19
CA ASP A 48 -12.49 -1.92 -28.55
C ASP A 48 -12.93 -2.78 -27.35
N PRO A 49 -12.32 -3.98 -27.16
CA PRO A 49 -12.54 -4.79 -25.96
C PRO A 49 -12.38 -3.94 -24.70
N GLN A 50 -13.33 -4.09 -23.78
CA GLN A 50 -13.29 -3.46 -22.46
C GLN A 50 -12.98 -4.54 -21.43
N SER A 51 -11.96 -4.31 -20.63
CA SER A 51 -11.63 -5.18 -19.52
C SER A 51 -12.23 -4.63 -18.23
N VAL A 52 -12.71 -5.54 -17.40
CA VAL A 52 -13.12 -5.23 -16.03
C VAL A 52 -12.31 -6.12 -15.11
N THR A 53 -11.64 -5.49 -14.15
CA THR A 53 -10.90 -6.20 -13.10
C THR A 53 -11.72 -6.29 -11.82
N ILE A 54 -11.57 -7.41 -11.13
CA ILE A 54 -12.09 -7.62 -9.77
C ILE A 54 -10.90 -7.62 -8.83
N ASN A 55 -10.89 -6.71 -7.86
CA ASN A 55 -9.85 -6.68 -6.84
C ASN A 55 -10.09 -7.72 -5.73
N SER A 56 -9.13 -7.85 -4.82
CA SER A 56 -9.20 -8.77 -3.65
C SER A 56 -10.38 -8.52 -2.70
N LYS A 57 -11.10 -7.40 -2.87
CA LYS A 57 -12.29 -7.01 -2.09
C LYS A 57 -13.60 -7.21 -2.87
N GLY A 58 -13.57 -7.77 -4.08
CA GLY A 58 -14.77 -8.04 -4.88
C GLY A 58 -15.36 -6.80 -5.57
N VAL A 59 -14.59 -5.74 -5.77
CA VAL A 59 -15.03 -4.51 -6.42
C VAL A 59 -14.65 -4.52 -7.91
N PHE A 60 -15.63 -4.25 -8.78
CA PHE A 60 -15.41 -4.08 -10.22
C PHE A 60 -14.76 -2.73 -10.53
N ARG A 61 -13.73 -2.73 -11.38
CA ARG A 61 -13.08 -1.51 -11.90
C ARG A 61 -12.96 -1.57 -13.42
N ASP A 62 -13.20 -0.42 -14.06
CA ASP A 62 -12.97 -0.21 -15.49
C ASP A 62 -11.46 -0.10 -15.72
N GLU A 63 -10.87 -0.83 -16.67
CA GLU A 63 -9.41 -0.92 -16.86
C GLU A 63 -8.80 0.30 -17.57
N LYS A 64 -9.50 1.45 -17.56
CA LYS A 64 -8.96 2.70 -18.10
C LYS A 64 -8.04 3.34 -17.05
N GLU A 65 -6.74 3.13 -17.27
CA GLU A 65 -5.58 3.37 -16.39
C GLU A 65 -5.38 2.21 -15.41
N ALA A 66 -4.33 1.41 -15.62
CA ALA A 66 -3.81 0.56 -14.56
C ALA A 66 -3.49 1.46 -13.37
N VAL A 67 -4.19 1.25 -12.24
CA VAL A 67 -3.81 1.91 -10.99
C VAL A 67 -2.51 1.24 -10.58
N THR A 68 -1.39 1.82 -10.98
CA THR A 68 -0.08 1.36 -10.53
C THR A 68 -0.04 1.52 -9.02
N GLU A 69 0.21 0.42 -8.33
CA GLU A 69 0.34 0.43 -6.87
C GLU A 69 1.53 1.29 -6.47
N GLN A 70 1.41 2.07 -5.40
CA GLN A 70 2.50 2.91 -4.89
C GLN A 70 3.75 2.06 -4.63
N SER A 71 3.57 0.86 -4.09
CA SER A 71 4.67 -0.07 -3.82
C SER A 71 5.50 -0.47 -5.04
N GLU A 72 4.93 -0.47 -6.25
CA GLU A 72 5.65 -0.80 -7.49
C GLU A 72 6.56 0.35 -7.97
N GLN A 73 6.29 1.57 -7.51
CA GLN A 73 7.00 2.78 -7.90
C GLN A 73 7.84 3.37 -6.75
N PHE A 74 7.78 2.75 -5.58
CA PHE A 74 8.48 3.18 -4.38
C PHE A 74 9.69 2.29 -4.08
N PHE A 75 10.85 2.91 -3.87
CA PHE A 75 12.11 2.22 -3.65
C PHE A 75 12.68 2.54 -2.27
N ILE A 76 13.23 1.52 -1.62
CA ILE A 76 13.97 1.66 -0.36
C ILE A 76 15.45 1.39 -0.67
N ASP A 77 16.27 2.43 -0.73
CA ASP A 77 17.72 2.26 -0.88
C ASP A 77 18.37 2.06 0.50
N THR A 78 19.05 0.92 0.64
CA THR A 78 19.80 0.55 1.84
C THR A 78 21.29 0.37 1.54
N SER A 79 21.76 0.82 0.37
CA SER A 79 23.13 0.64 -0.09
C SER A 79 24.16 1.34 0.81
N THR A 80 23.76 2.43 1.46
CA THR A 80 24.61 3.26 2.33
C THR A 80 24.31 3.10 3.83
N VAL A 81 23.43 2.13 4.18
CA VAL A 81 22.93 1.94 5.53
C VAL A 81 24.06 1.75 6.54
N SER A 82 23.94 2.41 7.68
CA SER A 82 24.98 2.36 8.71
C SER A 82 24.44 2.44 10.13
N ILE A 83 25.31 2.20 11.11
CA ILE A 83 24.99 2.34 12.52
C ILE A 83 25.53 3.66 13.06
N GLY A 84 24.62 4.58 13.37
CA GLY A 84 24.90 5.93 13.82
C GLY A 84 25.12 6.08 15.34
N PRO A 85 25.71 7.21 15.77
CA PRO A 85 25.73 7.64 17.17
C PRO A 85 24.34 8.11 17.64
N PRO A 86 24.07 8.21 18.96
CA PRO A 86 24.95 7.82 20.08
C PRO A 86 24.83 6.33 20.42
N GLY A 87 25.93 5.76 20.93
CA GLY A 87 25.94 4.40 21.49
C GLY A 87 25.67 3.27 20.49
N ARG A 88 25.74 3.54 19.18
CA ARG A 88 25.53 2.57 18.10
C ARG A 88 24.12 1.97 18.08
N ARG A 89 23.14 2.80 18.46
CA ARG A 89 21.73 2.41 18.66
C ARG A 89 20.80 2.94 17.56
N ARG A 90 21.35 3.59 16.53
CA ARG A 90 20.59 4.13 15.41
C ARG A 90 20.97 3.41 14.14
N VAL A 91 19.98 2.98 13.37
CA VAL A 91 20.15 2.68 11.94
C VAL A 91 19.88 3.98 11.20
N ILE A 92 20.76 4.36 10.29
CA ILE A 92 20.73 5.63 9.54
C ILE A 92 21.11 5.38 8.08
N ASN A 93 20.93 6.40 7.22
CA ASN A 93 21.23 6.38 5.78
C ASN A 93 20.40 5.31 5.05
N ILE A 94 19.08 5.38 5.20
CA ILE A 94 18.14 4.65 4.36
C ILE A 94 17.39 5.74 3.60
N ASP A 95 17.36 5.62 2.29
CA ASP A 95 16.76 6.62 1.41
C ASP A 95 15.46 6.03 0.84
N LEU A 96 14.40 6.83 0.83
CA LEU A 96 13.06 6.44 0.40
C LEU A 96 12.68 7.27 -0.82
N GLU A 97 12.56 6.61 -1.97
CA GLU A 97 12.33 7.26 -3.25
C GLU A 97 10.93 6.92 -3.78
N ASN A 98 10.17 7.96 -4.12
CA ASN A 98 8.93 7.82 -4.88
C ASN A 98 9.20 8.15 -6.36
N ASN A 99 9.43 7.12 -7.16
CA ASN A 99 9.62 7.23 -8.62
C ASN A 99 8.28 7.20 -9.39
N GLY A 100 7.15 7.24 -8.68
CA GLY A 100 5.81 7.29 -9.25
C GLY A 100 5.40 8.68 -9.72
N THR A 101 4.24 8.73 -10.37
CA THR A 101 3.66 9.98 -10.90
C THR A 101 2.69 10.67 -9.95
N ALA A 102 2.42 10.06 -8.79
CA ALA A 102 1.55 10.58 -7.75
C ALA A 102 2.29 10.60 -6.40
N THR A 103 1.80 11.38 -5.45
CA THR A 103 2.27 11.31 -4.05
C THR A 103 1.96 9.91 -3.49
N ALA A 104 2.93 9.35 -2.77
CA ALA A 104 2.75 8.11 -2.03
C ALA A 104 2.62 8.42 -0.54
N THR A 105 1.73 7.73 0.16
CA THR A 105 1.49 7.94 1.61
C THR A 105 1.85 6.66 2.36
N ILE A 106 2.86 6.74 3.23
CA ILE A 106 3.23 5.62 4.10
C ILE A 106 2.35 5.68 5.35
N GLU A 107 1.52 4.66 5.58
CA GLU A 107 0.62 4.58 6.75
C GLU A 107 1.23 3.76 7.88
N THR A 108 1.86 2.62 7.55
CA THR A 108 2.41 1.72 8.58
C THR A 108 3.76 1.16 8.21
N VAL A 109 4.58 0.91 9.23
CA VAL A 109 5.93 0.36 9.08
C VAL A 109 6.07 -0.87 9.96
N THR A 110 6.56 -1.98 9.39
CA THR A 110 6.98 -3.15 10.17
C THR A 110 8.49 -3.32 10.05
N LEU A 111 9.16 -3.28 11.20
CA LEU A 111 10.60 -3.50 11.30
C LEU A 111 10.88 -4.81 12.02
N THR A 112 11.61 -5.70 11.36
CA THR A 112 12.10 -6.96 11.94
C THR A 112 13.61 -6.90 12.06
N TRP A 113 14.16 -7.42 13.15
CA TRP A 113 15.60 -7.49 13.39
C TRP A 113 16.01 -8.77 14.11
N SER A 114 17.20 -9.30 13.80
CA SER A 114 17.66 -10.60 14.34
C SER A 114 18.01 -10.58 15.84
N ARG A 115 18.23 -9.40 16.45
CA ARG A 115 18.53 -9.26 17.88
C ARG A 115 17.25 -9.13 18.74
N ALA A 116 16.62 -10.25 19.07
CA ALA A 116 15.32 -10.29 19.77
C ALA A 116 15.22 -9.51 21.11
N SER A 117 16.32 -9.28 21.83
CA SER A 117 16.32 -8.50 23.09
C SER A 117 16.39 -6.97 22.90
N ARG A 118 16.39 -6.50 21.65
CA ARG A 118 16.37 -5.08 21.29
C ARG A 118 14.93 -4.67 21.04
N VAL A 119 14.61 -3.45 21.44
CA VAL A 119 13.31 -2.83 21.20
C VAL A 119 13.49 -1.48 20.52
N ILE A 120 12.57 -1.15 19.62
CA ILE A 120 12.52 0.15 18.95
C ILE A 120 11.95 1.20 19.91
N GLN A 121 12.47 2.42 19.81
CA GLN A 121 12.10 3.55 20.65
C GLN A 121 11.57 4.74 19.85
N GLU A 122 12.06 4.94 18.62
CA GLU A 122 11.71 6.09 17.78
C GLU A 122 12.04 5.82 16.31
N LEU A 123 11.23 6.40 15.42
CA LEU A 123 11.38 6.39 13.97
C LEU A 123 11.18 7.83 13.44
N VAL A 124 12.13 8.31 12.65
CA VAL A 124 12.13 9.68 12.11
C VAL A 124 12.39 9.66 10.60
N PHE A 125 11.53 10.34 9.85
CA PHE A 125 11.61 10.54 8.40
C PHE A 125 11.68 12.04 8.10
N GLY A 126 12.63 12.47 7.25
CA GLY A 126 12.78 13.87 6.81
C GLY A 126 12.73 14.92 7.94
N GLY A 127 13.28 14.61 9.11
CA GLY A 127 13.29 15.45 10.31
C GLY A 127 12.02 15.37 11.17
N THR A 128 11.03 14.58 10.78
CA THR A 128 9.75 14.42 11.49
C THR A 128 9.70 13.08 12.22
N THR A 129 9.45 13.10 13.53
CA THR A 129 9.16 11.87 14.28
C THR A 129 7.81 11.33 13.82
N VAL A 130 7.83 10.21 13.09
CA VAL A 130 6.61 9.55 12.58
C VAL A 130 6.09 8.49 13.54
N TRP A 131 6.96 7.96 14.41
CA TRP A 131 6.55 7.10 15.51
C TRP A 131 7.52 7.23 16.69
N SER A 132 7.00 7.22 17.92
CA SER A 132 7.82 7.16 19.13
C SER A 132 7.13 6.39 20.26
N SER A 133 7.95 5.69 21.03
CA SER A 133 7.51 5.01 22.26
C SER A 133 6.88 5.95 23.29
N SER A 134 7.11 7.27 23.19
CA SER A 134 6.54 8.30 24.05
C SER A 134 5.16 8.81 23.62
N GLY A 135 4.62 8.40 22.46
CA GLY A 135 3.21 8.66 22.11
C GLY A 135 2.93 9.21 20.72
N VAL A 136 3.91 9.30 19.82
CA VAL A 136 3.64 9.59 18.40
C VAL A 136 3.40 8.26 17.68
N GLY A 137 2.29 8.15 16.94
CA GLY A 137 1.86 6.89 16.34
C GLY A 137 1.41 5.83 17.37
N THR A 138 1.07 4.63 16.89
CA THR A 138 0.66 3.51 17.73
C THR A 138 1.35 2.19 17.29
N PRO A 139 1.47 1.18 18.17
CA PRO A 139 1.24 1.20 19.61
C PRO A 139 2.27 2.06 20.36
N THR A 140 1.89 2.58 21.53
CA THR A 140 2.80 3.33 22.42
C THR A 140 3.69 2.42 23.25
N GLY A 141 4.75 2.98 23.84
CA GLY A 141 5.78 2.20 24.52
C GLY A 141 6.79 1.59 23.53
N THR A 142 7.85 0.99 24.07
CA THR A 142 8.86 0.35 23.22
C THR A 142 8.32 -0.93 22.61
N GLN A 143 8.61 -1.19 21.33
CA GLN A 143 8.08 -2.36 20.63
C GLN A 143 9.17 -3.39 20.30
N SER A 144 8.78 -4.66 20.32
CA SER A 144 9.61 -5.78 19.88
C SER A 144 9.69 -5.86 18.36
N SER A 145 10.67 -6.61 17.87
CA SER A 145 10.83 -6.95 16.45
C SER A 145 9.54 -7.50 15.85
N GLY A 146 9.20 -7.07 14.63
CA GLY A 146 8.05 -7.55 13.87
C GLY A 146 6.71 -6.93 14.29
N THR A 147 6.71 -6.00 15.26
CA THR A 147 5.50 -5.23 15.58
C THR A 147 5.21 -4.25 14.45
N GLN A 148 3.98 -4.25 13.94
CA GLN A 148 3.52 -3.22 13.02
C GLN A 148 3.32 -1.91 13.79
N LEU A 149 3.94 -0.84 13.28
CA LEU A 149 3.82 0.50 13.78
C LEU A 149 2.92 1.29 12.85
N ASP A 150 1.81 1.75 13.40
CA ASP A 150 0.94 2.75 12.80
C ASP A 150 1.60 4.12 13.02
N ILE A 151 2.12 4.70 11.95
CA ILE A 151 2.92 5.93 12.01
C ILE A 151 2.00 7.14 11.80
N VAL A 152 2.50 8.34 12.03
CA VAL A 152 1.87 9.52 11.44
C VAL A 152 2.09 9.42 9.93
N ASP A 153 0.99 9.36 9.17
CA ASP A 153 1.00 9.29 7.71
C ASP A 153 2.05 10.23 7.12
N TYR A 154 2.94 9.66 6.32
CA TYR A 154 4.06 10.40 5.75
C TYR A 154 3.95 10.42 4.23
N GLU A 155 3.71 11.60 3.69
CA GLU A 155 3.59 11.84 2.25
C GLU A 155 4.97 12.03 1.61
N VAL A 156 5.25 11.26 0.57
CA VAL A 156 6.42 11.44 -0.30
C VAL A 156 5.91 11.89 -1.67
N PRO A 157 6.14 13.16 -2.07
CA PRO A 157 5.71 13.66 -3.37
C PRO A 157 6.23 12.83 -4.55
N SER A 158 5.55 12.91 -5.70
CA SER A 158 6.05 12.31 -6.95
C SER A 158 7.44 12.82 -7.31
N GLY A 159 8.35 11.89 -7.62
CA GLY A 159 9.77 12.17 -7.86
C GLY A 159 10.54 12.62 -6.61
N GLY A 160 9.92 12.50 -5.43
CA GLY A 160 10.50 12.88 -4.15
C GLY A 160 11.45 11.81 -3.61
N ASP A 161 12.44 12.29 -2.86
CA ASP A 161 13.43 11.50 -2.13
C ASP A 161 13.49 12.05 -0.71
N ILE A 162 13.41 11.15 0.28
CA ILE A 162 13.47 11.49 1.70
C ILE A 162 14.33 10.49 2.48
N ASP A 163 15.13 11.02 3.38
CA ASP A 163 15.94 10.22 4.29
C ASP A 163 15.09 9.66 5.45
N VAL A 164 15.33 8.41 5.81
CA VAL A 164 15.08 7.92 7.16
C VAL A 164 16.23 8.40 8.04
N ASP A 165 16.04 9.54 8.71
CA ASP A 165 17.09 10.15 9.54
C ASP A 165 17.65 9.16 10.56
N TYR A 166 16.76 8.45 11.25
CA TYR A 166 17.14 7.33 12.09
C TYR A 166 15.97 6.43 12.51
N ILE A 167 16.35 5.18 12.77
CA ILE A 167 15.58 4.20 13.54
C ILE A 167 16.32 3.97 14.87
N GLN A 168 15.76 4.41 15.98
CA GLN A 168 16.39 4.36 17.31
C GLN A 168 15.96 3.11 18.08
N TYR A 169 16.95 2.43 18.66
CA TYR A 169 16.76 1.27 19.52
C TYR A 169 17.30 1.53 20.94
N ASN A 170 16.90 0.66 21.87
CA ASN A 170 17.34 0.74 23.27
C ASN A 170 18.83 0.38 23.49
N ALA A 171 19.46 -0.35 22.57
CA ALA A 171 20.83 -0.82 22.70
C ALA A 171 21.50 -1.01 21.33
N CYS A 172 22.78 -1.37 21.35
CA CYS A 172 23.59 -1.46 20.13
C CYS A 172 23.01 -2.44 19.11
N MET A 173 23.06 -2.05 17.83
CA MET A 173 22.47 -2.75 16.69
C MET A 173 23.49 -3.22 15.63
N ARG A 174 24.80 -3.13 15.86
CA ARG A 174 25.81 -3.67 14.92
C ARG A 174 25.69 -5.19 14.75
N GLY A 175 25.95 -5.68 13.54
CA GLY A 175 25.92 -7.12 13.25
C GLY A 175 24.50 -7.67 13.34
N THR A 176 23.52 -6.86 12.93
CA THR A 176 22.10 -7.21 12.97
C THR A 176 21.56 -7.19 11.55
N ASP A 177 20.75 -8.19 11.25
CA ASP A 177 19.98 -8.30 10.01
C ASP A 177 18.62 -7.68 10.24
N PHE A 178 18.15 -6.94 9.26
CA PHE A 178 16.90 -6.19 9.29
C PHE A 178 16.03 -6.55 8.09
N THR A 179 14.72 -6.48 8.31
CA THR A 179 13.72 -6.39 7.25
C THR A 179 12.82 -5.19 7.56
N MET A 180 12.63 -4.33 6.58
CA MET A 180 11.70 -3.21 6.63
C MET A 180 10.57 -3.47 5.65
N VAL A 181 9.33 -3.29 6.09
CA VAL A 181 8.13 -3.32 5.26
C VAL A 181 7.41 -1.99 5.45
N LEU A 182 7.13 -1.31 4.34
CA LEU A 182 6.31 -0.09 4.29
C LEU A 182 4.96 -0.47 3.67
N ASN A 183 3.87 -0.11 4.33
CA ASN A 183 2.52 -0.25 3.79
C ASN A 183 1.96 1.13 3.48
N PHE A 184 1.33 1.24 2.31
CA PHE A 184 0.81 2.49 1.76
C PHE A 184 -0.71 2.60 1.93
N ASP A 185 -1.24 3.82 1.79
CA ASP A 185 -2.68 4.13 1.90
C ASP A 185 -3.55 3.47 0.81
N ASP A 186 -2.95 3.14 -0.33
CA ASP A 186 -3.59 2.36 -1.39
C ASP A 186 -3.72 0.86 -1.04
N GLY A 187 -3.14 0.44 0.09
CA GLY A 187 -3.13 -0.92 0.60
C GLY A 187 -2.02 -1.80 0.04
N SER A 188 -1.15 -1.27 -0.82
CA SER A 188 0.04 -1.95 -1.34
C SER A 188 1.19 -1.91 -0.32
N ALA A 189 2.22 -2.73 -0.52
CA ALA A 189 3.36 -2.80 0.39
C ALA A 189 4.68 -3.13 -0.32
N THR A 190 5.76 -2.45 0.08
CA THR A 190 7.12 -2.75 -0.39
C THR A 190 8.01 -3.16 0.77
N SER A 191 9.06 -3.95 0.49
CA SER A 191 9.96 -4.43 1.53
C SER A 191 11.40 -4.55 1.06
N THR A 192 12.33 -4.40 2.00
CA THR A 192 13.76 -4.63 1.77
C THR A 192 14.39 -5.31 2.97
N SER A 193 15.50 -6.00 2.75
CA SER A 193 16.32 -6.60 3.81
C SER A 193 17.77 -6.18 3.67
N PHE A 194 18.39 -5.85 4.79
CA PHE A 194 19.77 -5.37 4.85
C PHE A 194 20.43 -5.80 6.16
N SER A 195 21.76 -5.80 6.17
CA SER A 195 22.54 -6.17 7.34
C SER A 195 23.52 -5.08 7.69
N THR A 196 23.72 -4.88 8.98
CA THR A 196 24.75 -3.95 9.48
C THR A 196 25.98 -4.72 9.92
N SER A 197 27.18 -4.17 9.72
CA SER A 197 28.42 -4.86 10.02
C SER A 197 28.95 -4.59 11.43
N GLY A 198 29.86 -5.46 11.88
CA GLY A 198 30.62 -5.32 13.13
C GLY A 198 29.92 -5.86 14.39
N GLY A 199 30.65 -5.87 15.50
CA GLY A 199 30.15 -6.35 16.79
C GLY A 199 29.67 -5.23 17.71
N CYS A 200 28.61 -5.52 18.48
CA CYS A 200 28.32 -4.81 19.72
C CYS A 200 29.25 -5.36 20.80
N GLY A 201 30.50 -4.89 20.84
CA GLY A 201 31.50 -5.36 21.80
C GLY A 201 30.92 -5.44 23.22
N GLY A 202 31.08 -6.60 23.86
CA GLY A 202 30.88 -6.74 25.30
C GLY A 202 31.93 -5.91 26.01
N LYS A 203 31.55 -5.24 27.09
CA LYS A 203 32.55 -4.83 28.07
C LYS A 203 33.19 -6.06 28.68
#